data_AF-A0A1F3Q0Y6-F1
#
_entry.id   AF-A0A1F3Q0Y6-F1
#
_cell.length_a   1.000
_cell.length_b   1.000
_cell.length_c   1.000
_cell.angle_alpha   90.00
_cell.angle_beta   90.00
_cell.angle_gamma   90.00
#
_symmetry.space_group_name_H-M   'P 1'
#
loop_
_entity.id
_entity.type
_entity.pdbx_description
1 polymer ?
#
loop_
_entity_poly.entity_id
_entity_poly.type
_entity_poly.pdbx_seq_one_letter_code
_entity_poly.pdbx_strand_id
1 'polypeptide(L)' 'MTRRKTEENYIRSLTKVSGGTSYAITIPMEYIKKLKWKGKQKLEVKLFKDRIIVRDWQP' A
#
# COMPACT_ATOMS: atom_id res chain seq x y z
N MET A 1 14.15 21.42 6.31
CA MET A 1 13.39 20.44 7.10
C MET A 1 14.30 19.29 7.49
N THR A 2 14.60 19.18 8.79
CA THR A 2 15.43 18.12 9.38
C THR A 2 14.91 16.75 8.94
N ARG A 3 15.78 15.95 8.31
CA ARG A 3 15.48 14.54 7.95
C ARG A 3 15.27 13.76 9.24
N ARG A 4 14.02 13.56 9.63
CA ARG A 4 13.65 12.65 10.72
C ARG A 4 14.03 11.22 10.32
N LYS A 5 14.48 10.44 11.30
CA LYS A 5 15.06 9.09 11.21
C LYS A 5 14.31 8.21 10.19
N THR A 6 15.10 7.49 9.41
CA THR A 6 14.69 6.74 8.21
C THR A 6 13.67 5.61 8.48
N GLU A 7 13.54 5.13 9.72
CA GLU A 7 12.71 3.97 10.09
C GLU A 7 11.20 4.26 10.16
N GLU A 8 10.78 5.48 10.54
CA GLU A 8 9.36 5.83 10.65
C GLU A 8 8.67 6.00 9.28
N ASN A 9 9.45 6.01 8.18
CA ASN A 9 8.92 6.31 6.84
C ASN A 9 8.01 5.22 6.27
N TYR A 10 8.05 4.00 6.81
CA TYR A 10 7.25 2.88 6.32
C TYR A 10 6.00 2.60 7.16
N ILE A 11 5.83 3.28 8.31
CA ILE A 11 4.60 3.22 9.10
C ILE A 11 3.63 4.27 8.55
N ARG A 12 2.44 3.83 8.12
CA ARG A 12 1.42 4.68 7.51
C ARG A 12 0.07 4.48 8.19
N SER A 13 -0.63 5.58 8.42
CA SER A 13 -2.00 5.54 8.93
C SER A 13 -2.95 4.94 7.90
N LEU A 14 -3.91 4.15 8.39
CA LEU A 14 -5.00 3.60 7.59
C LEU A 14 -6.09 4.67 7.45
N THR A 15 -6.32 5.16 6.24
CA THR A 15 -7.27 6.25 5.96
C THR A 15 -8.56 5.70 5.41
N LYS A 16 -9.70 6.18 5.89
CA LYS A 16 -11.03 5.81 5.40
C LYS A 16 -11.31 6.54 4.08
N VAL A 17 -11.67 5.79 3.02
CA VAL A 17 -11.87 6.38 1.67
C VAL A 17 -13.32 6.31 1.19
N SER A 18 -13.95 5.13 1.19
CA SER A 18 -15.26 4.95 0.56
C SER A 18 -16.39 5.01 1.58
N GLY A 19 -16.70 6.22 2.06
CA GLY A 19 -17.91 6.53 2.84
C GLY A 19 -18.15 5.77 4.16
N GLY A 20 -17.27 4.88 4.58
CA GLY A 20 -17.68 3.87 5.56
C GLY A 20 -16.89 2.59 5.50
N THR A 21 -16.77 2.06 4.30
CA THR A 21 -16.67 0.61 4.09
C THR A 21 -15.29 0.17 3.63
N SER A 22 -14.45 1.10 3.19
CA SER A 22 -13.13 0.80 2.66
C SER A 22 -12.08 1.73 3.25
N TYR A 23 -10.90 1.15 3.46
CA TYR A 23 -9.72 1.83 3.93
C TYR A 23 -8.61 1.78 2.86
N ALA A 24 -7.76 2.79 2.85
CA ALA A 24 -6.59 2.88 2.00
C ALA A 24 -5.35 3.21 2.84
N ILE A 25 -4.22 2.65 2.42
CA ILE A 25 -2.90 3.06 2.89
C ILE A 25 -2.15 3.71 1.74
N THR A 26 -1.34 4.72 2.05
CA THR A 26 -0.41 5.26 1.06
C THR A 26 0.80 4.35 0.97
N ILE A 27 0.95 3.67 -0.16
CA ILE A 27 2.13 2.84 -0.43
C ILE A 27 3.28 3.77 -0.88
N PRO A 28 4.45 3.71 -0.24
CA PRO A 28 5.63 4.46 -0.67
C PRO A 28 5.98 4.21 -2.15
N MET A 29 6.34 5.27 -2.86
CA MET A 29 6.73 5.24 -4.28
C MET A 29 7.84 4.22 -4.57
N GLU A 30 8.76 4.00 -3.62
CA GLU A 30 9.86 3.03 -3.75
C GLU A 30 9.35 1.60 -4.01
N TYR A 31 8.27 1.18 -3.33
CA TYR A 31 7.68 -0.14 -3.53
C TYR A 31 6.96 -0.23 -4.86
N ILE A 32 6.20 0.80 -5.24
CA ILE A 32 5.53 0.87 -6.54
C ILE A 32 6.55 0.74 -7.69
N LYS A 33 7.69 1.43 -7.58
CA LYS A 33 8.80 1.34 -8.56
C LYS A 33 9.43 -0.06 -8.61
N LYS A 34 9.73 -0.66 -7.44
CA LYS A 34 10.31 -2.01 -7.35
C LYS A 34 9.37 -3.07 -7.93
N LEU A 35 8.07 -2.96 -7.65
CA LEU A 35 7.03 -3.88 -8.14
C LEU A 35 6.59 -3.57 -9.58
N LYS A 36 7.04 -2.45 -10.15
CA LYS A 36 6.67 -1.94 -11.49
C LYS A 36 5.15 -1.81 -11.67
N TRP A 37 4.42 -1.55 -10.59
CA TRP A 37 2.98 -1.32 -10.64
C TRP A 37 2.67 0.01 -11.32
N LYS A 38 1.63 0.01 -12.15
CA LYS A 38 1.10 1.15 -12.88
C LYS A 38 -0.24 1.58 -12.28
N GLY A 39 -0.58 2.86 -12.45
CA GLY A 39 -1.89 3.36 -12.06
C GLY A 39 -3.02 2.63 -12.80
N LYS A 40 -4.16 2.45 -12.13
CA LYS A 40 -5.37 1.80 -12.67
C LYS A 40 -5.23 0.32 -13.07
N GLN A 41 -4.15 -0.35 -12.68
CA GLN A 41 -4.03 -1.79 -12.88
C GLN A 41 -4.86 -2.59 -11.85
N LYS A 42 -5.18 -3.85 -12.18
CA LYS A 42 -5.84 -4.77 -11.26
C LYS A 42 -4.80 -5.39 -10.32
N LEU A 43 -5.14 -5.47 -9.04
CA LEU A 43 -4.32 -6.09 -8.01
C LEU A 43 -5.18 -7.08 -7.23
N GLU A 44 -4.58 -8.20 -6.86
CA GLU A 44 -5.18 -9.17 -5.96
C GLU A 44 -4.88 -8.78 -4.51
N VAL A 45 -5.90 -8.75 -3.65
CA VAL A 45 -5.77 -8.47 -2.22
C VAL A 45 -6.19 -9.71 -1.45
N LYS A 46 -5.24 -10.33 -0.72
CA LYS A 46 -5.49 -11.53 0.09
C LYS A 46 -5.18 -11.27 1.55
N LEU A 47 -6.08 -11.71 2.43
CA LEU A 47 -5.81 -11.77 3.87
C LEU A 47 -5.07 -13.07 4.18
N PHE A 48 -3.91 -12.97 4.82
CA PHE A 48 -3.15 -14.12 5.28
C PHE A 48 -2.73 -13.90 6.73
N LYS A 49 -3.40 -14.60 7.65
CA LYS A 49 -3.18 -14.47 9.10
C LYS A 49 -3.30 -13.01 9.56
N ASP A 50 -2.17 -12.39 9.88
CA ASP A 50 -1.99 -11.06 10.45
C ASP A 50 -1.69 -9.98 9.40
N ARG A 51 -1.63 -10.32 8.11
CA ARG A 51 -1.22 -9.38 7.07
C ARG A 51 -2.10 -9.41 5.82
N ILE A 52 -2.12 -8.29 5.12
CA ILE A 52 -2.72 -8.18 3.78
C ILE A 52 -1.60 -8.31 2.75
N ILE A 53 -1.76 -9.26 1.84
CA ILE A 53 -0.85 -9.48 0.72
C ILE A 53 -1.50 -8.88 -0.52
N VAL A 54 -0.82 -7.92 -1.15
CA VAL A 54 -1.24 -7.32 -2.42
C VAL A 54 -0.30 -7.79 -3.52
N ARG A 55 -0.85 -8.39 -4.59
CA ARG A 55 -0.07 -8.92 -5.73
C ARG A 55 -0.61 -8.40 -7.04
N ASP A 56 0.25 -8.41 -8.06
CA ASP A 56 -0.19 -8.16 -9.43
C ASP A 56 -1.18 -9.25 -9.86
N TRP A 57 -2.30 -8.84 -10.46
CA TRP A 57 -3.32 -9.78 -10.89
C TRP A 57 -2.90 -10.43 -12.20
N GLN A 58 -2.44 -11.68 -12.12
CA GLN A 58 -2.19 -12.51 -13.29
C GLN A 58 -3.50 -13.17 -13.71
N PRO A 59 -3.92 -13.05 -14.99
CA PRO A 59 -5.12 -13.69 -15.52
C PRO A 59 -4.99 -15.21 -15.59
#